data_AF-A0A943HP38-F1
#
_entry.id   AF-A0A943HP38-F1
#
_cell.length_a   1.000
_cell.length_b   1.000
_cell.length_c   1.000
_cell.angle_alpha   90.00
_cell.angle_beta   90.00
_cell.angle_gamma   90.00
#
_symmetry.space_group_name_H-M   'P 1'
#
loop_
_entity.id
_entity.type
_entity.pdbx_description
1 polymer ?
#
loop_
_entity_poly.entity_id
_entity_poly.type
_entity_poly.pdbx_seq_one_letter_code
_entity_poly.pdbx_strand_id
1 'polypeptide(L)'
;MGNITFGSFIAEKRKAHKFNLRDTAKHLNIAYGYLCDIEQSRRPAPNGDFVERISAFLNLDKSEHELLLDLAAKSRNTVSADLPDYIMEKDIVRAALRVAKEVDATDEEWQTFMKMLKERKR
;
A
#
# COMPACT_ATOMS: atom_id res chain seq x y z
N MET A 1 18.37 7.07 -4.53
CA MET A 1 17.43 6.89 -3.39
C MET A 1 16.91 5.47 -3.50
N GLY A 2 17.13 4.64 -2.47
CA GLY A 2 16.78 3.22 -2.53
C GLY A 2 15.27 3.03 -2.71
N ASN A 3 14.86 2.03 -3.50
CA ASN A 3 13.45 1.66 -3.64
C ASN A 3 12.89 1.35 -2.24
N ILE A 4 11.96 2.18 -1.75
CA ILE A 4 11.24 1.93 -0.50
C ILE A 4 10.43 0.64 -0.69
N THR A 5 10.64 -0.33 0.18
CA THR A 5 9.85 -1.55 0.25
C THR A 5 8.85 -1.46 1.41
N PHE A 6 7.83 -2.32 1.39
CA PHE A 6 6.91 -2.47 2.50
C PHE A 6 7.65 -2.68 3.84
N GLY A 7 8.64 -3.58 3.84
CA GLY A 7 9.46 -3.86 5.00
C GLY A 7 10.28 -2.67 5.48
N SER A 8 10.97 -1.97 4.57
CA SER A 8 11.82 -0.85 4.95
C SER A 8 11.00 0.33 5.49
N PHE A 9 9.83 0.59 4.92
CA PHE A 9 8.92 1.64 5.39
C PHE A 9 8.44 1.38 6.83
N ILE A 10 7.99 0.16 7.12
CA ILE A 10 7.59 -0.24 8.47
C ILE A 10 8.75 -0.10 9.45
N ALA A 11 9.93 -0.59 9.06
CA ALA A 11 11.12 -0.56 9.90
C ALA A 11 11.52 0.89 10.25
N GLU A 12 11.44 1.80 9.28
CA GLU A 12 11.73 3.22 9.46
C GLU A 12 10.74 3.87 10.42
N LYS A 13 9.44 3.70 10.19
CA LYS A 13 8.39 4.23 11.06
C LYS A 13 8.50 3.69 12.49
N ARG A 14 8.66 2.38 12.64
CA ARG A 14 8.83 1.74 13.95
C ARG A 14 10.03 2.33 14.71
N LYS A 15 11.16 2.54 14.04
CA LYS A 15 12.37 3.14 14.63
C LYS A 15 12.16 4.61 14.99
N ALA A 16 11.45 5.38 14.16
CA ALA A 16 11.10 6.78 14.45
C ALA A 16 10.27 6.90 15.74
N HIS A 17 9.33 5.97 15.95
CA HIS A 17 8.55 5.87 17.20
C HIS A 17 9.30 5.23 18.37
N LYS A 18 10.55 4.80 18.19
CA LYS A 18 11.36 4.06 19.17
C LYS A 18 10.72 2.75 19.65
N PHE A 19 9.84 2.16 18.85
CA PHE A 19 9.24 0.87 19.16
C PHE A 19 10.26 -0.25 18.91
N ASN A 20 10.39 -1.16 19.87
CA ASN A 20 11.23 -2.34 19.68
C ASN A 20 10.47 -3.42 18.89
N LEU A 21 11.21 -4.27 18.17
CA LEU A 21 10.64 -5.28 17.28
C LEU A 21 9.77 -6.31 18.03
N ARG A 22 10.10 -6.61 19.30
CA ARG A 22 9.39 -7.62 20.11
C ARG A 22 8.00 -7.14 20.51
N ASP A 23 7.89 -5.91 20.98
CA ASP A 23 6.62 -5.31 21.39
C ASP A 23 5.74 -5.06 20.17
N THR A 24 6.32 -4.61 19.06
CA THR A 24 5.58 -4.48 17.79
C THR A 24 5.04 -5.82 17.31
N ALA A 25 5.85 -6.89 17.29
CA ALA A 25 5.39 -8.21 16.87
C ALA A 25 4.25 -8.72 17.77
N LYS A 26 4.37 -8.52 19.09
CA LYS A 26 3.31 -8.86 20.05
C LYS A 26 2.01 -8.08 19.78
N HIS A 27 2.10 -6.78 19.53
CA HIS A 27 0.93 -5.95 19.21
C HIS A 27 0.25 -6.38 17.91
N LEU A 28 1.04 -6.69 16.89
CA LEU A 28 0.56 -7.16 15.59
C LEU A 28 0.09 -8.62 15.60
N ASN A 29 0.18 -9.30 16.74
CA ASN A 29 -0.14 -10.72 16.91
C ASN A 29 0.56 -11.61 15.86
N ILE A 30 1.86 -11.38 15.66
CA ILE A 30 2.72 -12.19 14.78
C ILE A 30 4.02 -12.58 15.48
N ALA A 31 4.70 -13.59 14.95
CA ALA A 31 6.01 -13.99 15.46
C ALA A 31 7.07 -12.89 15.23
N TYR A 32 7.94 -12.66 16.22
CA TYR A 32 9.09 -11.75 16.11
C TYR A 32 9.93 -12.00 14.85
N GLY A 33 10.24 -13.28 14.58
CA GLY A 33 11.03 -13.67 13.41
C GLY A 33 10.32 -13.32 12.09
N TYR A 34 8.99 -13.44 12.08
CA TYR A 34 8.19 -13.09 10.91
C TYR A 34 8.19 -11.57 10.65
N LEU A 35 8.07 -10.75 11.71
CA LEU A 35 8.22 -9.29 11.57
C LEU A 35 9.62 -8.90 11.07
N CYS A 36 10.66 -9.56 11.58
CA CYS A 36 12.04 -9.36 11.11
C CYS A 36 12.19 -9.69 9.62
N ASP A 37 11.63 -10.81 9.17
CA ASP A 37 11.65 -11.21 7.76
C ASP A 37 10.90 -10.23 6.86
N ILE A 38 9.77 -9.69 7.33
CA ILE A 38 9.02 -8.65 6.62
C ILE A 38 9.87 -7.38 6.51
N GLU A 39 10.42 -6.86 7.61
CA GLU A 39 11.24 -5.65 7.61
C GLU A 39 12.47 -5.77 6.71
N GLN A 40 13.04 -6.96 6.62
CA GLN A 40 14.19 -7.27 5.77
C GLN A 40 13.80 -7.67 4.34
N SER A 41 12.53 -7.48 3.96
CA SER A 41 11.99 -7.76 2.63
C SER A 41 12.18 -9.21 2.16
N ARG A 42 12.36 -10.15 3.10
CA ARG A 42 12.40 -11.60 2.82
C ARG A 42 11.02 -12.22 2.66
N ARG A 43 10.00 -11.56 3.21
CA ARG A 43 8.60 -11.97 3.12
C ARG A 43 7.74 -10.82 2.59
N PRO A 44 6.73 -11.10 1.77
CA PRO A 44 5.76 -10.10 1.36
C PRO A 44 4.88 -9.68 2.54
N ALA A 45 4.14 -8.58 2.36
CA ALA A 45 3.15 -8.12 3.32
C ALA A 45 2.11 -9.21 3.62
N PRO A 46 1.80 -9.47 4.91
CA PRO A 46 0.73 -10.39 5.29
C PRO A 46 -0.63 -9.94 4.74
N ASN A 47 -1.54 -10.90 4.58
CA ASN A 47 -2.92 -10.65 4.14
C ASN A 47 -3.84 -10.29 5.32
N GLY A 48 -5.09 -9.93 4.99
CA GLY A 48 -6.11 -9.55 5.96
C GLY A 48 -5.78 -8.22 6.66
N ASP A 49 -6.21 -8.10 7.91
CA ASP A 49 -6.16 -6.84 8.66
C ASP A 49 -4.75 -6.47 9.17
N PHE A 50 -3.69 -7.08 8.62
CA PHE A 50 -2.32 -6.75 9.05
C PHE A 50 -1.94 -5.30 8.72
N VAL A 51 -2.25 -4.85 7.50
CA VAL A 51 -1.95 -3.49 7.05
C VAL A 51 -2.69 -2.46 7.91
N GLU A 52 -3.96 -2.73 8.21
CA GLU A 52 -4.76 -1.89 9.11
C GLU A 52 -4.18 -1.83 10.53
N ARG A 53 -3.86 -2.99 11.11
CA ARG A 53 -3.30 -3.06 12.46
C ARG A 53 -1.96 -2.33 12.58
N ILE A 54 -1.08 -2.48 11.60
CA ILE A 54 0.22 -1.80 11.64
C ILE A 54 0.10 -0.31 11.34
N SER A 55 -0.82 0.08 10.46
CA SER A 55 -1.14 1.48 10.20
C SER A 55 -1.62 2.18 11.47
N ALA A 56 -2.57 1.55 12.19
CA ALA A 56 -3.09 2.07 13.46
C ALA A 56 -2.00 2.10 14.55
N PHE A 57 -1.19 1.05 14.66
CA PHE A 57 -0.10 0.98 15.65
C PHE A 57 0.98 2.04 15.43
N LEU A 58 1.33 2.32 14.17
CA LEU A 58 2.29 3.36 13.80
C LEU A 58 1.67 4.76 13.73
N ASN A 59 0.36 4.88 13.95
CA ASN A 59 -0.40 6.12 13.86
C ASN A 59 -0.14 6.87 12.54
N LEU A 60 -0.19 6.13 11.43
CA LEU A 60 0.06 6.68 10.10
C LEU A 60 -1.06 7.65 9.71
N ASP A 61 -0.69 8.72 9.01
CA ASP A 61 -1.66 9.59 8.38
C ASP A 61 -2.28 8.94 7.13
N LYS A 62 -3.26 9.62 6.53
CA LYS A 62 -3.96 9.10 5.35
C LYS A 62 -3.01 8.83 4.17
N SER A 63 -2.08 9.73 3.89
CA SER A 63 -1.16 9.60 2.75
C SER A 63 -0.17 8.47 3.00
N GLU A 64 0.29 8.32 4.24
CA GLU A 64 1.18 7.24 4.67
C GLU A 64 0.49 5.88 4.64
N HIS A 65 -0.80 5.84 4.99
CA HIS A 65 -1.62 4.64 4.89
C HIS A 65 -1.84 4.21 3.43
N GLU A 66 -2.19 5.15 2.54
CA GLU A 66 -2.31 4.90 1.09
C GLU A 66 -0.98 4.37 0.52
N LEU A 67 0.14 4.99 0.90
CA LEU A 67 1.48 4.50 0.52
C LEU A 67 1.75 3.09 1.06
N LEU A 68 1.36 2.80 2.30
CA LEU A 68 1.54 1.47 2.90
C LEU A 68 0.72 0.41 2.15
N LEU A 69 -0.50 0.73 1.72
CA LEU A 69 -1.35 -0.15 0.91
C LEU A 69 -0.67 -0.47 -0.44
N ASP A 70 -0.14 0.55 -1.12
CA ASP A 70 0.57 0.38 -2.39
C ASP A 70 1.85 -0.46 -2.24
N LEU A 71 2.63 -0.22 -1.18
CA LEU A 71 3.82 -1.00 -0.89
C LEU A 71 3.47 -2.47 -0.56
N ALA A 72 2.38 -2.70 0.16
CA ALA A 72 1.90 -4.03 0.47
C ALA A 72 1.46 -4.77 -0.80
N ALA A 73 0.70 -4.09 -1.66
CA ALA A 73 0.25 -4.59 -2.95
C ALA A 73 1.41 -4.97 -3.86
N LYS A 74 2.40 -4.07 -3.99
CA LYS A 74 3.63 -4.31 -4.74
C LYS A 74 4.42 -5.50 -4.20
N SER A 75 4.48 -5.66 -2.88
CA SER A 75 5.17 -6.81 -2.27
C SER A 75 4.50 -8.15 -2.57
N ARG A 76 3.17 -8.16 -2.77
CA ARG A 76 2.37 -9.34 -3.10
C ARG A 76 2.14 -9.53 -4.59
N ASN A 77 2.57 -8.58 -5.42
CA ASN A 77 2.23 -8.49 -6.84
C ASN A 77 0.70 -8.50 -7.07
N THR A 78 -0.04 -7.73 -6.26
CA THR A 78 -1.49 -7.56 -6.32
C THR A 78 -1.86 -6.08 -6.45
N VAL A 79 -3.15 -5.79 -6.60
CA VAL A 79 -3.69 -4.41 -6.48
C VAL A 79 -3.83 -4.04 -4.99
N SER A 80 -3.73 -2.74 -4.67
CA SER A 80 -3.93 -2.16 -3.32
C SER A 80 -5.30 -2.53 -2.77
N ALA A 81 -5.38 -2.85 -1.48
CA ALA A 81 -6.55 -3.54 -0.92
C ALA A 81 -7.86 -2.72 -0.95
N ASP A 82 -7.75 -1.40 -1.11
CA ASP A 82 -8.83 -0.42 -1.19
C ASP A 82 -9.45 -0.28 -2.59
N LEU A 83 -8.75 -0.74 -3.64
CA LEU A 83 -9.17 -0.56 -5.03
C LEU A 83 -10.05 -1.69 -5.61
N PRO A 84 -9.88 -2.98 -5.27
CA PRO A 84 -10.63 -4.08 -5.87
C PRO A 84 -12.13 -3.87 -5.83
N ASP A 85 -12.70 -3.51 -4.68
CA ASP A 85 -14.14 -3.33 -4.55
C ASP A 85 -14.65 -2.19 -5.44
N TYR A 86 -13.92 -1.07 -5.49
CA TYR A 86 -14.26 0.05 -6.38
C TYR A 86 -14.20 -0.33 -7.86
N ILE A 87 -13.18 -1.09 -8.26
CA ILE A 87 -13.04 -1.61 -9.62
C ILE A 87 -14.14 -2.64 -9.92
N MET A 88 -14.53 -3.46 -8.93
CA MET A 88 -15.54 -4.50 -9.05
C MET A 88 -16.99 -3.97 -9.00
N GLU A 89 -17.24 -2.82 -8.41
CA GLU A 89 -18.56 -2.20 -8.38
C GLU A 89 -18.88 -1.43 -9.67
N LYS A 90 -17.86 -0.86 -10.32
CA LYS A 90 -18.06 0.07 -11.45
C LYS A 90 -17.62 -0.52 -12.79
N ASP A 91 -18.59 -0.98 -13.58
CA ASP A 91 -18.37 -1.48 -14.95
C ASP A 91 -17.56 -0.51 -15.82
N ILE A 92 -17.85 0.79 -15.71
CA ILE A 92 -17.16 1.84 -16.48
C ILE A 92 -15.66 1.91 -16.15
N VAL A 93 -15.27 1.67 -14.89
CA VAL A 93 -13.86 1.69 -14.48
C VAL A 93 -13.13 0.50 -15.11
N ARG A 94 -13.75 -0.69 -15.11
CA ARG A 94 -13.18 -1.87 -15.79
C ARG A 94 -13.05 -1.66 -17.29
N ALA A 95 -14.08 -1.09 -17.92
CA ALA A 95 -14.06 -0.78 -19.35
C ALA A 95 -12.95 0.22 -19.69
N ALA A 96 -12.82 1.31 -18.91
CA ALA A 96 -11.77 2.30 -19.07
C ALA A 96 -10.37 1.69 -18.92
N LEU A 97 -10.14 0.84 -17.91
CA LEU A 97 -8.87 0.15 -17.72
C LEU A 97 -8.52 -0.80 -18.88
N ARG A 98 -9.51 -1.47 -19.49
CA ARG A 98 -9.30 -2.31 -20.68
C ARG A 98 -8.91 -1.48 -21.89
N VAL A 99 -9.64 -0.39 -22.17
CA VAL A 99 -9.32 0.53 -23.27
C VAL A 99 -7.94 1.13 -23.09
N ALA A 100 -7.64 1.63 -21.89
CA ALA A 100 -6.33 2.21 -21.58
C ALA A 100 -5.19 1.20 -21.80
N LYS A 101 -5.40 -0.07 -21.47
CA LYS A 101 -4.44 -1.14 -21.76
C LYS A 101 -4.30 -1.43 -23.26
N GLU A 102 -5.39 -1.41 -24.01
CA GLU A 102 -5.39 -1.67 -25.47
C GLU A 102 -4.66 -0.57 -26.25
N VAL A 103 -4.77 0.68 -25.80
CA VAL A 103 -4.12 1.83 -26.45
C VAL A 103 -2.74 2.15 -25.89
N ASP A 104 -2.23 1.36 -24.95
CA ASP A 104 -0.97 1.60 -24.21
C ASP A 104 -0.90 3.02 -23.63
N ALA A 105 -1.97 3.39 -22.91
CA ALA A 105 -2.14 4.73 -22.36
C ALA A 105 -0.94 5.13 -21.48
N THR A 106 -0.36 6.28 -21.81
CA THR A 106 0.85 6.82 -21.19
C THR A 106 0.57 7.41 -19.81
N ASP A 107 1.62 7.51 -18.98
CA ASP A 107 1.54 8.18 -17.68
C ASP A 107 1.04 9.64 -17.80
N GLU A 108 1.34 10.31 -18.91
CA GLU A 108 0.92 11.69 -19.20
C GLU A 108 -0.59 11.81 -19.42
N GLU A 109 -1.19 10.84 -20.14
CA GLU A 109 -2.63 10.75 -20.34
C GLU A 109 -3.35 10.47 -19.02
N TRP A 110 -2.81 9.56 -18.20
CA TRP A 110 -3.33 9.29 -16.87
C TRP A 110 -3.24 10.50 -15.94
N GLN A 111 -2.12 11.25 -15.97
CA GLN A 111 -1.97 12.48 -15.20
C GLN A 111 -3.00 13.54 -15.63
N THR A 112 -3.24 13.67 -16.93
CA THR A 112 -4.24 14.59 -17.48
C THR A 112 -5.65 14.20 -17.03
N PHE A 113 -5.98 12.92 -17.08
CA PHE A 113 -7.25 12.38 -16.59
C PHE A 113 -7.43 12.63 -15.08
N MET A 114 -6.40 12.37 -14.27
CA MET A 114 -6.43 12.64 -12.83
C MET A 114 -6.60 14.13 -12.53
N LYS A 115 -5.95 15.01 -13.30
CA LYS A 115 -6.09 16.47 -13.16
C LYS A 115 -7.53 16.91 -13.43
N MET A 116 -8.14 16.43 -14.51
CA MET A 116 -9.55 16.67 -14.84
C MET A 116 -10.48 16.27 -13.69
N LEU A 117 -10.25 15.10 -13.05
CA LEU A 117 -11.06 14.65 -11.91
C LEU A 117 -10.89 15.52 -10.66
N LYS A 118 -9.66 16.00 -10.39
CA LYS A 118 -9.37 16.89 -9.24
C LYS A 118 -9.99 18.28 -9.40
N GLU A 119 -9.98 18.83 -10.61
CA GLU A 119 -10.54 20.15 -10.90
C GLU A 119 -12.06 20.19 -10.73
N ARG A 120 -12.76 19.08 -10.99
CA ARG A 120 -14.21 18.96 -10.78
C ARG A 120 -14.64 18.92 -9.31
N LYS A 121 -13.71 18.60 -8.40
CA LYS A 121 -13.95 18.53 -6.95
C LYS A 121 -13.86 19.91 -6.27
N ARG A 122 -13.62 20.98 -7.04
CA ARG A 122 -13.52 22.36 -6.57
C ARG A 122 -14.83 23.12 -6.76
#